data_AF-A0AAD3H5T8-F1
#
_entry.id   AF-A0AAD3H5T8-F1
#
_cell.length_a   1.000
_cell.length_b   1.000
_cell.length_c   1.000
_cell.angle_alpha   90.00
_cell.angle_beta   90.00
_cell.angle_gamma   90.00
#
_symmetry.space_group_name_H-M   'P 1'
#
loop_
_entity.id
_entity.type
_entity.pdbx_description
1 polymer ?
#
loop_
_entity_poly.entity_id
_entity_poly.type
_entity_poly.pdbx_seq_one_letter_code
_entity_poly.pdbx_strand_id
1 'polypeptide(L)'
;MAGTFAFVVSLMDGEGEWDISKYGGELRFQCEENNPRSFSGWCKSLKPSFNSLVLIQTRGIGNHIPGPWHEVLSVNDAAQENGFYRYGFTGWYQDEADVMSERDRMERDKMRARN
;
A
#
# COMPACT_ATOMS: atom_id res chain seq x y z
N MET A 1 8.44 12.55 -5.21
CA MET A 1 8.18 12.80 -3.77
C MET A 1 7.43 11.58 -3.22
N ALA A 2 7.84 11.01 -2.08
CA ALA A 2 7.07 9.93 -1.44
C ALA A 2 5.93 10.53 -0.61
N GLY A 3 4.68 10.04 -0.79
CA GLY A 3 3.51 10.50 -0.03
C GLY A 3 3.50 10.04 1.43
N THR A 4 2.38 10.22 2.13
CA THR A 4 2.15 9.68 3.49
C THR A 4 1.84 8.19 3.47
N PHE A 5 1.11 7.75 2.44
CA PHE A 5 0.83 6.36 2.16
C PHE A 5 1.30 6.01 0.75
N ALA A 6 1.91 4.85 0.58
CA ALA A 6 1.94 4.15 -0.69
C ALA A 6 0.72 3.24 -0.77
N PHE A 7 0.20 3.04 -1.97
CA PHE A 7 -0.89 2.10 -2.21
C PHE A 7 -0.58 1.17 -3.38
N VAL A 8 -1.09 -0.05 -3.28
CA VAL A 8 -1.07 -1.05 -4.35
C VAL A 8 -2.48 -1.55 -4.55
N VAL A 9 -3.03 -1.29 -5.74
CA VAL A 9 -4.32 -1.85 -6.17
C VAL A 9 -4.04 -3.04 -7.08
N SER A 10 -4.68 -4.18 -6.80
CA SER A 10 -4.62 -5.36 -7.64
C SER A 10 -6.01 -5.72 -8.18
N LEU A 11 -6.05 -5.95 -9.48
CA LEU A 11 -7.21 -6.39 -10.25
C LEU A 11 -6.78 -7.66 -10.99
N MET A 12 -6.53 -8.72 -10.22
CA MET A 12 -6.18 -10.03 -10.76
C MET A 12 -7.36 -10.63 -11.50
N ASP A 13 -7.10 -11.15 -12.70
CA ASP A 13 -8.05 -11.79 -13.59
C ASP A 13 -7.55 -13.20 -13.97
N GLY A 14 -8.48 -14.12 -14.20
CA GLY A 14 -8.22 -15.55 -14.40
C GLY A 14 -8.91 -16.41 -13.34
N GLU A 15 -9.26 -17.65 -13.72
CA GLU A 15 -9.92 -18.60 -12.83
C GLU A 15 -8.89 -19.42 -12.03
N GLY A 16 -9.04 -19.47 -10.70
CA GLY A 16 -8.22 -20.29 -9.81
C GLY A 16 -7.31 -19.49 -8.88
N GLU A 17 -6.36 -20.20 -8.25
CA GLU A 17 -5.43 -19.60 -7.29
C GLU A 17 -4.14 -19.12 -7.97
N TRP A 18 -3.72 -17.90 -7.65
CA TRP A 18 -2.46 -17.34 -8.11
C TRP A 18 -1.26 -18.00 -7.41
N ASP A 19 -0.46 -18.76 -8.16
CA ASP A 19 0.80 -19.35 -7.69
C ASP A 19 1.97 -18.38 -7.86
N ILE A 20 2.41 -17.78 -6.76
CA ILE A 20 3.53 -16.83 -6.74
C ILE A 20 4.82 -17.46 -7.30
N SER A 21 5.08 -18.73 -7.02
CA SER A 21 6.32 -19.39 -7.44
C SER A 21 6.44 -19.54 -8.95
N LYS A 22 5.30 -19.63 -9.63
CA LYS A 22 5.21 -19.76 -11.09
C LYS A 22 4.98 -18.41 -11.77
N TYR A 23 4.08 -17.59 -11.23
CA TYR A 23 3.57 -16.39 -11.90
C TYR A 23 4.24 -15.10 -11.46
N GLY A 24 4.94 -15.07 -10.33
CA GLY A 24 5.49 -13.83 -9.75
C GLY A 24 4.38 -12.83 -9.39
N GLY A 25 4.63 -11.54 -9.58
CA GLY A 25 3.62 -10.48 -9.40
C GLY A 25 3.23 -10.18 -7.95
N GLU A 26 3.91 -10.78 -6.97
CA GLU A 26 3.63 -10.58 -5.56
C GLU A 26 4.09 -9.21 -5.06
N LEU A 27 3.37 -8.69 -4.07
CA LEU A 27 3.84 -7.59 -3.23
C LEU A 27 4.67 -8.19 -2.09
N ARG A 28 5.97 -7.93 -2.05
CA ARG A 28 6.85 -8.42 -0.98
C ARG A 28 7.33 -7.30 -0.07
N PHE A 29 7.57 -7.66 1.19
CA PHE A 29 7.97 -6.76 2.27
C PHE A 29 9.30 -7.19 2.87
N GLN A 30 10.16 -6.20 3.09
CA GLN A 30 11.43 -6.39 3.77
C GLN A 30 11.17 -6.82 5.21
N CYS A 31 12.06 -7.62 5.78
CA CYS A 31 11.94 -8.00 7.18
C CYS A 31 12.09 -6.80 8.11
N GLU A 32 11.26 -6.81 9.16
CA GLU A 32 11.43 -5.92 10.30
C GLU A 32 12.74 -6.28 11.00
N GLU A 33 13.69 -5.37 10.96
CA GLU A 33 14.89 -5.43 11.78
C GLU A 33 14.82 -4.42 12.91
N ASN A 34 15.50 -4.74 14.01
CA ASN A 34 15.77 -3.78 15.08
C ASN A 34 16.66 -2.62 14.61
N ASN A 35 17.37 -2.78 13.49
CA ASN A 35 18.19 -1.75 12.87
C ASN A 35 17.61 -1.35 11.49
N PRO A 36 16.98 -0.18 11.36
CA PRO A 36 16.37 0.27 10.10
C PRO A 36 17.37 0.57 8.97
N ARG A 37 18.68 0.45 9.21
CA ARG A 37 19.74 0.71 8.23
C ARG A 37 20.35 -0.55 7.61
N SER A 38 20.01 -1.75 8.07
CA SER A 38 20.51 -3.00 7.48
C SER A 38 19.43 -3.70 6.65
N PHE A 39 19.85 -4.23 5.50
CA PHE A 39 18.99 -5.03 4.65
C PHE A 39 19.05 -6.50 5.05
N SER A 40 17.99 -6.99 5.70
CA SER A 40 17.76 -8.38 6.13
C SER A 40 17.30 -9.33 5.03
N GLY A 41 16.87 -8.80 3.88
CA GLY A 41 16.11 -9.57 2.90
C GLY A 41 14.60 -9.43 3.02
N TRP A 42 13.90 -10.29 2.28
CA TRP A 42 12.44 -10.31 2.13
C TRP A 42 11.86 -11.52 2.87
N CYS A 43 10.81 -11.34 3.67
CA CYS A 43 10.22 -12.46 4.43
C CYS A 43 8.70 -12.51 4.46
N LYS A 44 8.01 -11.48 3.97
CA LYS A 44 6.55 -11.53 3.79
C LYS A 44 6.21 -11.20 2.36
N SER A 45 5.23 -11.90 1.81
CA SER A 45 4.68 -11.62 0.49
C SER A 45 3.16 -11.76 0.50
N LEU A 46 2.52 -11.02 -0.40
CA LEU A 46 1.09 -11.08 -0.65
C LEU A 46 0.89 -11.39 -2.13
N LYS A 47 0.18 -12.48 -2.41
CA LYS A 47 -0.29 -12.78 -3.77
C LYS A 47 -1.24 -11.67 -4.24
N PRO A 48 -1.19 -11.27 -5.52
CA PRO A 48 -2.21 -10.42 -6.07
C PRO A 48 -3.57 -11.11 -5.98
N SER A 49 -4.61 -10.32 -5.68
CA SER A 49 -5.99 -10.79 -5.63
C SER A 49 -6.91 -9.78 -6.30
N PHE A 50 -8.07 -10.24 -6.77
CA PHE A 50 -9.06 -9.38 -7.40
C PHE A 50 -9.60 -8.35 -6.42
N ASN A 51 -9.65 -7.09 -6.85
CA ASN A 51 -10.23 -5.97 -6.11
C ASN A 51 -9.65 -5.79 -4.70
N SER A 52 -8.31 -5.89 -4.60
CA SER A 52 -7.60 -5.62 -3.35
C SER A 52 -6.88 -4.28 -3.37
N LEU A 53 -6.90 -3.61 -2.22
CA LEU A 53 -6.14 -2.41 -1.93
C LEU A 53 -5.24 -2.68 -0.72
N VAL A 54 -3.94 -2.52 -0.89
CA VAL A 54 -2.97 -2.54 0.20
C VAL A 54 -2.47 -1.12 0.40
N LEU A 55 -2.59 -0.61 1.64
CA LEU A 55 -2.09 0.69 2.05
C LEU A 55 -0.88 0.51 2.96
N ILE A 56 0.19 1.24 2.67
CA ILE A 56 1.46 1.16 3.40
C ILE A 56 1.84 2.57 3.82
N GLN A 57 1.90 2.81 5.12
CA GLN A 57 2.32 4.10 5.64
C GLN A 57 3.82 4.31 5.35
N THR A 58 4.16 5.32 4.56
CA THR A 58 5.54 5.60 4.14
C THR A 58 6.25 6.63 5.02
N ARG A 59 5.52 7.33 5.90
CA ARG A 59 6.05 8.31 6.84
C ARG A 59 5.51 8.07 8.24
N GLY A 60 6.36 8.22 9.25
CA GLY A 60 5.90 8.19 10.63
C GLY A 60 5.01 9.41 10.89
N ILE A 61 3.79 9.17 11.38
CA ILE A 61 2.85 10.24 11.78
C ILE A 61 2.71 10.14 13.29
N GLY A 62 3.07 11.18 14.02
CA GLY A 62 3.12 11.15 15.49
C GLY A 62 4.08 10.07 15.99
N ASN A 63 3.58 9.12 16.77
CA ASN A 63 4.36 8.00 17.33
C ASN A 63 4.33 6.74 16.45
N HIS A 64 3.75 6.80 15.24
CA HIS A 64 3.67 5.65 14.35
C HIS A 64 4.99 5.43 13.59
N ILE A 65 5.45 4.18 13.55
CA ILE A 65 6.62 3.76 12.79
C ILE A 65 6.22 3.60 11.32
N PRO A 66 7.01 4.11 10.35
CA PRO A 66 6.77 3.82 8.93
C PRO A 66 6.65 2.32 8.67
N GLY A 67 5.79 1.96 7.73
CA GLY A 67 5.71 0.61 7.21
C GLY A 67 7.02 0.15 6.57
N PRO A 68 7.19 -1.17 6.39
CA PRO A 68 8.41 -1.72 5.84
C PRO A 68 8.62 -1.33 4.38
N TRP A 69 9.87 -1.41 3.93
CA TRP A 69 10.19 -1.36 2.52
C TRP A 69 9.46 -2.48 1.79
N HIS A 70 9.02 -2.18 0.57
CA HIS A 70 8.17 -3.05 -0.19
C HIS A 70 8.40 -2.86 -1.68
N GLU A 71 8.11 -3.90 -2.45
CA GLU A 71 8.10 -3.82 -3.90
C GLU A 71 7.09 -4.80 -4.50
N VAL A 72 6.62 -4.49 -5.70
CA VAL A 72 5.80 -5.38 -6.51
C VAL A 72 6.72 -6.03 -7.53
N LEU A 73 6.79 -7.35 -7.53
CA LEU A 73 7.59 -8.07 -8.52
C LEU A 73 6.93 -8.10 -9.90
N SER A 74 7.76 -8.32 -10.92
CA SER A 74 7.29 -8.56 -12.27
C SER A 74 6.45 -9.83 -12.34
N VAL A 75 5.47 -9.82 -13.23
CA VAL A 75 4.69 -11.00 -13.59
C VAL A 75 5.46 -11.78 -14.64
N ASN A 76 5.53 -13.09 -14.50
CA ASN A 76 6.19 -13.98 -15.47
C ASN A 76 5.25 -14.30 -16.65
N ASP A 77 5.83 -14.58 -17.81
CA ASP A 77 5.09 -14.97 -19.02
C ASP A 77 4.19 -16.20 -18.80
N ALA A 78 4.61 -17.11 -17.90
CA ALA A 78 3.84 -18.27 -17.49
C ALA A 78 2.44 -17.92 -16.94
N ALA A 79 2.22 -16.72 -16.40
CA ALA A 79 0.88 -16.28 -15.98
C ALA A 79 -0.05 -16.18 -17.20
N GLN A 80 0.39 -15.47 -18.24
CA GLN A 80 -0.38 -15.25 -19.45
C GLN A 80 -0.65 -16.57 -20.19
N GLU A 81 0.36 -17.45 -20.27
CA GLU A 81 0.21 -18.79 -20.86
C GLU A 81 -0.85 -19.65 -20.17
N ASN A 82 -1.13 -19.39 -18.89
CA ASN A 82 -2.13 -20.09 -18.09
C ASN A 82 -3.43 -19.28 -17.92
N GLY A 83 -3.63 -18.23 -18.71
CA GLY A 83 -4.85 -17.42 -18.71
C GLY A 83 -5.00 -16.46 -17.53
N PHE A 84 -3.91 -16.21 -16.79
CA PHE A 84 -3.88 -15.27 -15.67
C PHE A 84 -3.34 -13.90 -16.10
N TYR A 85 -3.98 -12.84 -15.64
CA TYR A 85 -3.56 -11.46 -15.85
C TYR A 85 -3.57 -10.69 -14.54
N ARG A 86 -2.56 -9.85 -14.33
CA ARG A 86 -2.49 -8.94 -13.18
C ARG A 86 -2.55 -7.52 -13.67
N TYR A 87 -3.74 -6.93 -13.59
CA TYR A 87 -3.90 -5.50 -13.72
C TYR A 87 -3.70 -4.85 -12.34
N GLY A 88 -3.19 -3.63 -12.33
CA GLY A 88 -2.97 -2.93 -11.09
C GLY A 88 -2.27 -1.61 -11.33
N PHE A 89 -2.32 -0.77 -10.31
CA PHE A 89 -1.64 0.50 -10.31
C PHE A 89 -1.13 0.78 -8.90
N THR A 90 0.01 1.45 -8.85
CA THR A 90 0.65 1.87 -7.62
C THR A 90 0.73 3.38 -7.60
N GLY A 91 0.75 3.94 -6.41
CA GLY A 91 0.90 5.37 -6.26
C GLY A 91 1.13 5.75 -4.83
N TRP A 92 1.14 7.06 -4.61
CA TRP A 92 1.27 7.63 -3.29
C TRP A 92 0.12 8.59 -3.04
N TYR A 93 -0.40 8.53 -1.82
CA TYR A 93 -1.34 9.50 -1.30
C TYR A 93 -0.62 10.34 -0.25
N GLN A 94 -0.63 11.65 -0.43
CA GLN A 94 -0.21 12.58 0.61
C GLN A 94 -1.43 12.84 1.48
N ASP A 95 -1.35 12.41 2.74
CA ASP A 95 -2.32 12.84 3.73
C ASP A 95 -2.06 14.33 3.96
N GLU A 96 -2.93 15.14 3.39
CA GLU A 96 -3.11 16.51 3.81
C GLU A 96 -3.96 16.40 5.05
N ALA A 97 -3.31 16.47 6.21
CA ALA A 97 -4.03 16.50 7.46
C ALA A 97 -5.11 17.58 7.33
N ASP A 98 -6.36 17.18 7.54
CA ASP A 98 -7.52 18.07 7.62
C ASP A 98 -7.40 18.84 8.94
N VAL A 99 -6.29 19.58 9.09
CA VAL A 99 -6.04 20.49 10.19
C VAL A 99 -6.85 21.72 9.84
N MET A 100 -8.17 21.63 10.05
CA MET A 100 -8.93 22.85 10.33
C MET A 100 -8.13 23.57 11.40
N SER A 101 -7.69 24.78 11.07
CA SER A 101 -7.03 25.61 12.05
C SER A 101 -7.94 25.77 13.27
N GLU A 102 -7.40 26.11 14.43
CA GLU A 102 -8.24 26.39 15.61
C GLU A 102 -9.35 27.39 15.29
N ARG A 103 -9.07 28.32 14.37
CA ARG A 103 -10.04 29.27 13.83
C ARG A 103 -11.17 28.58 13.07
N ASP A 104 -10.86 27.67 12.15
CA ASP A 104 -11.87 26.97 11.35
C ASP A 104 -12.72 26.03 12.22
N ARG A 105 -12.12 25.40 13.25
CA ARG A 105 -12.88 24.65 14.28
C ARG A 105 -13.85 25.56 15.03
N MET A 106 -13.40 26.73 15.48
CA MET A 106 -14.26 27.68 16.21
C MET A 106 -15.39 28.23 15.34
N GLU A 107 -15.15 28.50 14.06
CA GLU A 107 -16.19 28.98 13.14
C GLU A 107 -17.25 27.90 12.86
N ARG A 108 -16.83 26.65 12.64
CA ARG A 108 -17.75 25.50 12.50
C ARG A 108 -18.59 25.28 13.76
N ASP A 109 -17.97 25.33 14.94
CA ASP A 109 -18.66 25.09 16.20
C ASP A 109 -19.65 26.23 16.52
N LYS A 110 -19.33 27.49 16.16
CA LYS A 110 -20.30 28.61 16.21
C LYS A 110 -21.51 28.42 15.30
N MET A 111 -21.31 27.88 14.09
CA MET A 111 -22.39 27.61 13.15
C MET A 111 -23.31 26.48 13.65
N ARG A 112 -22.74 25.46 14.30
CA ARG A 112 -23.50 24.35 14.91
C ARG A 112 -24.32 24.78 16.13
N ALA A 113 -23.85 25.75 16.90
CA ALA A 113 -24.57 26.25 18.08
C ALA A 113 -25.74 27.20 17.75
N ARG A 114 -25.91 27.57 16.47
CA ARG A 114 -26.97 28.46 15.97
C ARG A 114 -28.17 27.73 15.38
N ASN A 115 -28.07 26.42 15.18
CA ASN A 115 -29.17 25.54 14.76
C ASN A 115 -29.66 24.71 15.94
#